data_AF-A0A1A8EZX0-F1
#
_entry.id   AF-A0A1A8EZX0-F1
#
_cell.length_a   1.000
_cell.length_b   1.000
_cell.length_c   1.000
_cell.angle_alpha   90.00
_cell.angle_beta   90.00
_cell.angle_gamma   90.00
#
_symmetry.space_group_name_H-M   'P 1'
#
loop_
_entity.id
_entity.type
_entity.pdbx_description
1 polymer ?
#
loop_
_entity_poly.entity_id
_entity_poly.type
_entity_poly.pdbx_seq_one_letter_code
_entity_poly.pdbx_strand_id
1 'polypeptide(L)'
;QKAFLLNVAEADGYSVGDFCLNGNIQKVQVHANITVTATTPDFSKIREPFLNVSIGPEISETFIYSIDPTMTILTLLATPNWPQGMRPFSTASWIVSLPSQYSADIQFANLSQPICAEKHTQIKVKNLDQ
;
A
#
# COMPACT_ATOMS: atom_id res chain seq x y z
N GLN A 1 -13.91 0.80 -18.75
CA GLN A 1 -13.70 -0.66 -18.82
C GLN A 1 -13.19 -1.09 -17.44
N LYS A 2 -13.93 -1.90 -16.68
CA LYS A 2 -13.51 -2.27 -15.30
C LYS A 2 -12.31 -3.22 -15.41
N ALA A 3 -11.18 -2.84 -14.83
CA ALA A 3 -9.98 -3.67 -14.80
C ALA A 3 -10.08 -4.74 -13.70
N PHE A 4 -9.16 -5.70 -13.70
CA PHE A 4 -8.98 -6.63 -12.58
C PHE A 4 -8.56 -5.84 -11.33
N LEU A 5 -9.20 -6.12 -10.20
CA LEU A 5 -9.00 -5.42 -8.93
C LEU A 5 -8.91 -6.43 -7.77
N LEU A 6 -7.97 -6.20 -6.86
CA LEU A 6 -7.87 -6.86 -5.56
C LEU A 6 -8.21 -5.82 -4.49
N ASN A 7 -9.36 -5.97 -3.85
CA ASN A 7 -9.68 -5.21 -2.66
C ASN A 7 -9.16 -5.97 -1.44
N VAL A 8 -8.37 -5.31 -0.59
CA VAL A 8 -7.84 -5.89 0.66
C VAL A 8 -8.36 -5.07 1.83
N ALA A 9 -8.92 -5.75 2.83
CA ALA A 9 -9.44 -5.13 4.04
C ALA A 9 -9.08 -5.97 5.27
N GLU A 10 -8.95 -5.33 6.44
CA GLU A 10 -8.90 -6.05 7.71
C GLU A 10 -10.26 -6.74 8.00
N ALA A 11 -10.29 -7.64 8.98
CA ALA A 11 -11.48 -8.42 9.32
C ALA A 11 -12.70 -7.58 9.72
N ASP A 12 -12.50 -6.35 10.20
CA ASP A 12 -13.55 -5.39 10.54
C ASP A 12 -14.01 -4.51 9.35
N GLY A 13 -13.46 -4.76 8.16
CA GLY A 13 -13.75 -4.00 6.94
C GLY A 13 -12.89 -2.75 6.75
N TYR A 14 -11.90 -2.49 7.63
CA TYR A 14 -10.96 -1.39 7.44
C TYR A 14 -10.15 -1.58 6.15
N SER A 15 -10.23 -0.61 5.23
CA SER A 15 -9.62 -0.75 3.91
C SER A 15 -8.09 -0.64 3.99
N VAL A 16 -7.40 -1.71 3.59
CA VAL A 16 -5.94 -1.73 3.40
C VAL A 16 -5.58 -1.11 2.04
N GLY A 17 -6.44 -1.31 1.04
CA GLY A 17 -6.33 -0.68 -0.27
C GLY A 17 -6.95 -1.50 -1.40
N ASP A 18 -6.97 -0.89 -2.58
CA ASP A 18 -7.36 -1.50 -3.84
C ASP A 18 -6.13 -1.61 -4.76
N PHE A 19 -5.88 -2.81 -5.28
CA PHE A 19 -4.67 -3.12 -6.05
C PHE A 19 -5.01 -3.69 -7.42
N CYS A 20 -4.25 -3.26 -8.42
CA CYS A 20 -4.36 -3.78 -9.79
C CYS A 20 -3.26 -4.80 -10.06
N LEU A 21 -3.51 -5.70 -11.02
CA LEU A 21 -2.43 -6.53 -11.58
C LEU A 21 -1.36 -5.64 -12.20
N ASN A 22 -0.09 -5.96 -11.93
CA ASN A 22 1.07 -5.22 -12.43
C ASN A 22 1.07 -3.73 -12.06
N GLY A 23 0.43 -3.35 -10.94
CA GLY A 23 0.58 -2.02 -10.36
C GLY A 23 1.94 -1.84 -9.68
N ASN A 24 2.27 -0.63 -9.27
CA ASN A 24 3.58 -0.32 -8.65
C ASN A 24 3.72 -0.89 -7.23
N ILE A 25 2.61 -1.25 -6.57
CA ILE A 25 2.63 -1.92 -5.27
C ILE A 25 2.75 -3.43 -5.51
N GLN A 26 3.90 -4.01 -5.21
CA GLN A 26 4.19 -5.43 -5.46
C GLN A 26 3.84 -6.33 -4.28
N LYS A 27 3.88 -5.78 -3.06
CA LYS A 27 3.65 -6.53 -1.83
C LYS A 27 3.02 -5.65 -0.76
N VAL A 28 2.11 -6.25 0.00
CA VAL A 28 1.54 -5.65 1.22
C VAL A 28 1.73 -6.64 2.37
N GLN A 29 2.23 -6.15 3.50
CA GLN A 29 2.28 -6.88 4.75
C GLN A 29 1.40 -6.16 5.76
N VAL A 30 0.55 -6.92 6.44
CA VAL A 30 -0.46 -6.39 7.36
C VAL A 30 -0.35 -7.12 8.68
N HIS A 31 -0.27 -6.36 9.77
CA HIS A 31 -0.30 -6.91 11.13
C HIS A 31 -1.75 -7.07 11.60
N ALA A 32 -2.54 -7.82 10.85
CA ALA A 32 -3.93 -8.14 11.17
C ALA A 32 -4.42 -9.32 10.33
N ASN A 33 -5.57 -9.87 10.73
CA ASN A 33 -6.34 -10.76 9.86
C ASN A 33 -6.94 -9.94 8.71
N ILE A 34 -6.75 -10.41 7.49
CA ILE A 34 -7.24 -9.73 6.29
C ILE A 34 -8.22 -10.59 5.49
N THR A 35 -9.03 -9.91 4.70
CA THR A 35 -9.85 -10.46 3.63
C THR A 35 -9.37 -9.89 2.30
N VAL A 36 -9.36 -10.73 1.27
CA VAL A 36 -8.96 -10.34 -0.09
C VAL A 36 -10.09 -10.68 -1.04
N THR A 37 -10.60 -9.68 -1.74
CA THR A 37 -11.69 -9.83 -2.71
C THR A 37 -11.17 -9.51 -4.10
N ALA A 38 -11.14 -10.51 -4.98
CA ALA A 38 -10.78 -10.33 -6.39
C ALA A 38 -12.03 -10.03 -7.23
N THR A 39 -11.99 -8.97 -8.04
CA THR A 39 -13.07 -8.60 -8.97
C THR A 39 -12.52 -8.41 -10.38
N THR A 40 -13.15 -9.03 -11.36
CA THR A 40 -12.83 -8.86 -12.79
C THR A 40 -14.09 -9.02 -13.63
N PRO A 41 -14.18 -8.37 -14.81
CA PRO A 41 -15.27 -8.64 -15.74
C PRO A 41 -15.31 -10.09 -16.23
N ASP A 42 -14.15 -10.75 -16.27
CA ASP A 42 -14.01 -12.09 -16.84
C ASP A 42 -12.79 -12.81 -16.25
N PHE A 43 -13.02 -13.79 -15.39
CA PHE A 43 -11.96 -14.61 -14.79
C PHE A 43 -11.32 -15.57 -15.79
N SER A 44 -12.00 -15.91 -16.90
CA SER A 44 -11.45 -16.83 -17.91
C SER A 44 -10.23 -16.26 -18.65
N LYS A 45 -10.04 -14.93 -18.57
CA LYS A 45 -8.88 -14.24 -19.15
C LYS A 45 -7.63 -14.33 -18.29
N ILE A 46 -7.74 -14.81 -17.06
CA ILE A 46 -6.62 -14.95 -16.13
C ILE A 46 -6.02 -16.34 -16.30
N ARG A 47 -4.80 -16.40 -16.84
CA ARG A 47 -4.12 -17.66 -17.17
C ARG A 47 -3.04 -18.06 -16.18
N GLU A 48 -2.56 -17.10 -15.40
CA GLU A 48 -1.45 -17.27 -14.46
C GLU A 48 -1.90 -16.96 -13.03
N PRO A 49 -1.22 -17.52 -12.00
CA PRO A 49 -1.44 -17.13 -10.61
C PRO A 49 -1.25 -15.62 -10.44
N PHE A 50 -2.24 -14.97 -9.83
CA PHE A 50 -2.30 -13.51 -9.73
C PHE A 50 -2.08 -12.97 -8.31
N LEU A 51 -2.01 -13.86 -7.31
CA LEU A 51 -1.82 -13.50 -5.92
C LEU A 51 -1.04 -14.61 -5.20
N ASN A 52 -0.02 -14.21 -4.44
CA ASN A 52 0.68 -15.08 -3.50
C ASN A 52 0.42 -14.58 -2.08
N VAL A 53 0.02 -15.48 -1.19
CA VAL A 53 -0.27 -15.18 0.21
C VAL A 53 0.59 -16.08 1.09
N SER A 54 1.30 -15.48 2.03
CA SER A 54 2.08 -16.19 3.02
C SER A 54 1.97 -15.51 4.38
N ILE A 55 2.17 -16.29 5.44
CA ILE A 55 2.23 -15.80 6.81
C ILE A 55 3.71 -15.68 7.16
N GLY A 56 4.13 -14.45 7.45
CA GLY A 56 5.52 -14.11 7.79
C GLY A 56 5.70 -13.87 9.30
N PRO A 57 6.92 -13.46 9.70
CA PRO A 57 7.15 -12.97 11.06
C PRO A 57 6.34 -11.69 11.33
N GLU A 58 6.10 -11.45 12.61
CA GLU A 58 5.44 -10.24 13.09
C GLU A 58 6.24 -8.97 12.69
N ILE A 59 5.52 -7.93 12.28
CA ILE A 59 6.08 -6.62 11.92
C ILE A 59 5.71 -5.58 12.98
N SER A 60 6.57 -4.59 13.19
CA SER A 60 6.30 -3.50 14.15
C SER A 60 5.26 -2.51 13.65
N GLU A 61 5.15 -2.35 12.34
CA GLU A 61 4.19 -1.47 11.69
C GLU A 61 2.84 -2.14 11.49
N THR A 62 1.78 -1.34 11.41
CA THR A 62 0.45 -1.88 11.07
C THR A 62 0.41 -2.34 9.61
N PHE A 63 0.99 -1.54 8.71
CA PHE A 63 1.03 -1.81 7.27
C PHE A 63 2.42 -1.54 6.70
N ILE A 64 2.92 -2.44 5.84
CA ILE A 64 4.12 -2.20 5.02
C ILE A 64 3.77 -2.46 3.56
N TYR A 65 4.00 -1.47 2.71
CA TYR A 65 3.80 -1.52 1.26
C TYR A 65 5.18 -1.53 0.59
N SER A 66 5.46 -2.55 -0.23
CA SER A 66 6.66 -2.59 -1.07
C SER A 66 6.33 -2.06 -2.45
N ILE A 67 7.07 -1.05 -2.89
CA ILE A 67 6.84 -0.31 -4.12
C ILE A 67 8.00 -0.55 -5.08
N ASP A 68 7.67 -0.98 -6.29
CA ASP A 68 8.55 -1.01 -7.44
C ASP A 68 7.99 -0.02 -8.48
N PRO A 69 8.44 1.24 -8.46
CA PRO A 69 7.90 2.28 -9.31
C PRO A 69 8.46 2.18 -10.73
N THR A 70 7.58 2.39 -11.71
CA THR A 70 8.02 2.63 -13.09
C THR A 70 8.69 4.00 -13.22
N MET A 71 9.89 4.06 -13.81
CA MET A 71 10.68 5.30 -13.95
C MET A 71 10.10 6.33 -14.93
N THR A 72 9.02 5.99 -15.63
CA THR A 72 8.42 6.81 -16.69
C THR A 72 7.26 7.68 -16.21
N ILE A 73 6.62 7.31 -15.09
CA ILE A 73 5.42 7.99 -14.58
C ILE A 73 5.49 8.20 -13.08
N LEU A 74 4.89 9.29 -12.60
CA LEU A 74 4.76 9.58 -11.19
C LEU A 74 3.96 8.47 -10.48
N THR A 75 4.51 7.93 -9.40
CA THR A 75 3.81 6.98 -8.55
C THR A 75 3.11 7.73 -7.42
N LEU A 76 1.76 7.69 -7.42
CA LEU A 76 0.96 8.25 -6.35
C LEU A 76 0.70 7.18 -5.28
N LEU A 77 1.04 7.50 -4.03
CA LEU A 77 0.81 6.64 -2.88
C LEU A 77 -0.19 7.31 -1.95
N ALA A 78 -1.17 6.55 -1.50
CA ALA A 78 -2.18 6.99 -0.56
C ALA A 78 -2.04 6.21 0.76
N THR A 79 -2.50 6.81 1.85
CA THR A 79 -2.61 6.12 3.13
C THR A 79 -3.62 4.98 3.06
N PRO A 80 -3.52 3.96 3.93
CA PRO A 80 -4.63 3.02 4.16
C PRO A 80 -5.93 3.79 4.42
N ASN A 81 -7.05 3.21 3.98
CA ASN A 81 -8.38 3.79 4.13
C ASN A 81 -8.55 5.21 3.54
N TRP A 82 -7.74 5.57 2.54
CA TRP A 82 -7.93 6.80 1.79
C TRP A 82 -9.28 6.80 1.04
N PRO A 83 -10.04 7.93 1.01
CA PRO A 83 -9.73 9.25 1.57
C PRO A 83 -10.20 9.48 3.02
N GLN A 84 -10.80 8.48 3.66
CA GLN A 84 -11.32 8.61 5.04
C GLN A 84 -10.19 8.77 6.07
N GLY A 85 -8.98 8.33 5.73
CA GLY A 85 -7.78 8.50 6.53
C GLY A 85 -7.53 7.31 7.46
N MET A 86 -6.33 7.32 8.04
CA MET A 86 -5.86 6.20 8.86
C MET A 86 -6.56 6.14 10.22
N ARG A 87 -6.76 4.92 10.73
CA ARG A 87 -7.20 4.69 12.11
C ARG A 87 -6.19 5.28 13.12
N PRO A 88 -6.63 5.78 14.28
CA PRO A 88 -5.73 6.24 15.34
C PRO A 88 -4.73 5.17 15.74
N PHE A 89 -3.52 5.62 16.11
CA PHE A 89 -2.42 4.75 16.57
C PHE A 89 -1.99 3.65 15.60
N SER A 90 -2.26 3.82 14.30
CA SER A 90 -1.70 2.94 13.25
C SER A 90 -0.50 3.57 12.57
N THR A 91 0.35 2.72 11.99
CA THR A 91 1.52 3.12 11.22
C THR A 91 1.51 2.47 9.85
N ALA A 92 1.99 3.21 8.84
CA ALA A 92 2.13 2.73 7.49
C ALA A 92 3.52 3.09 6.99
N SER A 93 4.20 2.11 6.39
CA SER A 93 5.52 2.27 5.78
C SER A 93 5.44 1.95 4.30
N TRP A 94 6.08 2.78 3.47
CA TRP A 94 6.29 2.52 2.05
C TRP A 94 7.77 2.29 1.82
N ILE A 95 8.13 1.06 1.46
CA ILE A 95 9.50 0.68 1.10
C ILE A 95 9.60 0.80 -0.41
N VAL A 96 10.30 1.82 -0.89
CA VAL A 96 10.49 2.07 -2.32
C VAL A 96 11.82 1.49 -2.74
N SER A 97 11.80 0.52 -3.66
CA SER A 97 13.00 -0.07 -4.24
C SER A 97 13.31 0.63 -5.56
N LEU A 98 14.52 1.18 -5.69
CA LEU A 98 14.99 1.84 -6.90
C LEU A 98 16.28 1.15 -7.38
N PRO A 99 16.52 1.05 -8.70
CA PRO A 99 17.83 0.69 -9.22
C PRO A 99 18.90 1.69 -8.76
N SER A 100 20.12 1.22 -8.58
CA SER A 100 21.21 1.97 -7.91
C SER A 100 21.59 3.30 -8.57
N GLN A 101 21.24 3.50 -9.84
CA GLN A 101 21.48 4.74 -10.58
C GLN A 101 20.40 5.82 -10.41
N TYR A 102 19.31 5.53 -9.67
CA TYR A 102 18.18 6.45 -9.49
C TYR A 102 18.03 6.90 -8.05
N SER A 103 17.56 8.14 -7.88
CA SER A 103 17.02 8.67 -6.63
C SER A 103 15.56 9.07 -6.86
N ALA A 104 14.75 9.06 -5.80
CA ALA A 104 13.36 9.51 -5.85
C ALA A 104 13.18 10.82 -5.09
N ASP A 105 12.44 11.74 -5.70
CA ASP A 105 11.93 12.93 -5.03
C ASP A 105 10.55 12.62 -4.44
N ILE A 106 10.42 12.80 -3.14
CA ILE A 106 9.16 12.58 -2.43
C ILE A 106 8.46 13.93 -2.24
N GLN A 107 7.22 14.02 -2.70
CA GLN A 107 6.38 15.19 -2.53
C GLN A 107 5.10 14.80 -1.80
N PHE A 108 4.73 15.59 -0.80
CA PHE A 108 3.44 15.47 -0.13
C PHE A 108 2.44 16.36 -0.86
N ALA A 109 1.38 15.75 -1.38
CA ALA A 109 0.30 16.50 -2.01
C ALA A 109 -0.32 17.49 -1.00
N ASN A 110 -0.74 18.66 -1.49
CA ASN A 110 -1.37 19.68 -0.65
C ASN A 110 -2.78 19.23 -0.24
N LEU A 111 -2.83 18.44 0.83
CA LEU A 111 -4.03 17.84 1.41
C LEU A 111 -4.17 18.32 2.86
N SER A 112 -5.40 18.37 3.35
CA SER A 112 -5.68 18.70 4.76
C SER A 112 -4.94 17.74 5.68
N GLN A 113 -4.13 18.30 6.59
CA GLN A 113 -3.43 17.50 7.59
C GLN A 113 -4.44 16.80 8.52
N PRO A 114 -4.14 15.57 8.97
CA PRO A 114 -4.99 14.90 9.96
C PRO A 114 -5.01 15.72 11.26
N ILE A 115 -6.20 16.05 11.73
CA ILE A 115 -6.39 16.68 13.04
C ILE A 115 -6.41 15.56 14.07
N CYS A 116 -5.28 15.35 14.75
CA CYS A 116 -5.18 14.34 15.80
C CYS A 116 -5.75 14.89 17.11
N ALA A 117 -6.70 14.17 17.70
CA ALA A 117 -7.21 14.48 19.04
C ALA A 117 -6.14 14.25 20.13
N GLU A 118 -5.26 13.27 19.92
CA GLU A 118 -4.19 12.90 20.82
C GLU A 118 -2.92 12.55 20.04
N LYS A 119 -1.76 12.98 20.57
CA LYS A 119 -0.41 12.84 19.97
C LYS A 119 -0.28 13.53 18.60
N HIS A 120 0.96 13.62 18.12
CA HIS A 120 1.26 14.21 16.82
C HIS A 120 1.43 13.14 15.75
N THR A 121 0.93 13.40 14.54
CA THR A 121 1.34 12.64 13.35
C THR A 121 2.78 12.97 13.01
N GLN A 122 3.57 11.95 12.67
CA GLN A 122 4.94 12.11 12.20
C GLN A 122 5.13 11.34 10.91
N ILE A 123 5.90 11.93 9.99
CA ILE A 123 6.39 11.25 8.80
C ILE A 123 7.91 11.23 8.89
N LYS A 124 8.50 10.06 8.65
CA LYS A 124 9.95 9.86 8.63
C LYS A 124 10.35 9.27 7.29
N VAL A 125 11.33 9.91 6.64
CA VAL A 125 11.98 9.40 5.43
C VAL A 125 13.38 8.95 5.80
N LYS A 126 13.78 7.76 5.36
CA LYS A 126 15.13 7.21 5.56
C LYS A 126 15.54 6.37 4.35
N ASN A 127 16.84 6.34 4.06
CA ASN A 127 17.44 5.30 3.23
C ASN A 127 17.60 4.05 4.10
N LEU A 128 17.34 2.86 3.55
CA LEU A 128 17.49 1.60 4.29
C LEU A 128 18.90 1.01 4.19
N ASP A 129 19.68 1.43 3.20
CA ASP A 129 21.05 0.96 2.93
C ASP A 129 22.13 1.82 3.60
N GLN A 130 21.74 2.76 4.48
CA GLN A 130 22.61 3.64 5.26
C GLN A 130 22.22 3.61 6.75
#